data_AF-F3QJN2-F1
#
_entry.id   AF-F3QJN2-F1
#
_cell.length_a   1.000
_cell.length_b   1.000
_cell.length_c   1.000
_cell.angle_alpha   90.00
_cell.angle_beta   90.00
_cell.angle_gamma   90.00
#
_symmetry.space_group_name_H-M   'P 1'
#
loop_
_entity.id
_entity.type
_entity.pdbx_description
1 polymer ?
#
loop_
_entity_poly.entity_id
_entity_poly.type
_entity_poly.pdbx_seq_one_letter_code
_entity_poly.pdbx_strand_id
1 'polypeptide(L)'
;MNKFLALFASVMSTTAIAQETAVKQPEFWSPVVEHQIQRDIPQYLGYTDNAGLLMSTYDPNSVSSGYLGFLQSAEMISNLIFASIVAVAVLFAVFVLINGRAKLTEGFSGKLVQRWSVGDVVLHWCVAIPCIILILSGFVIGAGKVWLAPMMTPAHFHSLVYASVLFHNIFAIPFIIAAVILMVKWSKNQLPESCDGKWFLALGGYINIGGKAKHPDAGFANAGEKAFFWTFTIFGLALVATGLLLLFPGIFGTLSKNGALLALIIHICSAVILGAFSVVHIYMGAVMSEGGMENMLSGKCDENWAKQNHNLWYAKVQGQNK
;
A
#
# COMPACT_ATOMS: atom_id res chain seq x y z
N MET A 1 31.42 10.44 4.34
CA MET A 1 30.66 9.24 4.76
C MET A 1 30.28 9.20 6.25
N ASN A 2 30.76 10.12 7.11
CA ASN A 2 30.53 10.03 8.57
C ASN A 2 29.53 11.05 9.17
N LYS A 3 28.85 11.87 8.36
CA LYS A 3 27.84 12.84 8.88
C LYS A 3 26.39 12.39 8.73
N PHE A 4 26.13 11.30 8.01
CA PHE A 4 24.77 10.76 7.80
C PHE A 4 24.40 9.65 8.80
N LEU A 5 25.38 8.95 9.38
CA LEU A 5 25.14 7.95 10.44
C LEU A 5 25.01 8.54 11.85
N ALA A 6 25.48 9.77 12.09
CA ALA A 6 25.46 10.39 13.42
C ALA A 6 24.06 10.89 13.83
N LEU A 7 23.11 11.03 12.90
CA LEU A 7 21.76 11.51 13.19
C LEU A 7 20.82 10.43 13.76
N PHE A 8 21.20 9.15 13.70
CA PHE A 8 20.39 8.04 14.20
C PHE A 8 20.77 7.58 15.62
N ALA A 9 21.85 8.09 16.20
CA ALA A 9 22.42 7.57 17.45
C ALA A 9 22.17 8.44 18.70
N SER A 10 21.52 9.61 18.58
CA SER A 10 21.38 10.56 19.71
C SER A 10 20.04 10.49 20.48
N VAL A 11 19.28 9.40 20.36
CA VAL A 11 17.98 9.22 21.07
C VAL A 11 18.06 8.11 22.11
N MET A 12 19.22 7.93 22.77
CA MET A 12 19.38 6.94 23.84
C MET A 12 19.98 7.63 25.07
N SER A 13 19.16 8.43 25.75
CA SER A 13 19.44 8.86 27.11
C SER A 13 18.44 8.18 28.04
N THR A 14 18.92 7.20 28.80
CA THR A 14 18.13 6.48 29.80
C THR A 14 17.95 7.36 31.03
N THR A 15 16.77 7.96 31.18
CA THR A 15 16.34 8.54 32.46
C THR A 15 15.61 7.47 33.28
N ALA A 16 15.92 7.44 34.58
CA ALA A 16 15.41 6.48 35.54
C ALA A 16 13.88 6.50 35.62
N ILE A 17 13.28 5.30 35.66
CA ILE A 17 11.84 5.08 35.57
C ILE A 17 11.22 5.18 36.96
N ALA A 18 10.32 6.15 37.16
CA ALA A 18 9.35 6.10 38.25
C ALA A 18 8.26 5.08 37.88
N GLN A 19 7.90 4.21 38.82
CA GLN A 19 6.94 3.13 38.61
C GLN A 19 5.52 3.72 38.55
N GLU A 20 4.93 3.75 37.34
CA GLU A 20 3.59 4.33 37.10
C GLU A 20 2.46 3.36 37.47
N THR A 21 1.46 3.89 38.17
CA THR A 21 0.17 3.25 38.46
C THR A 21 -0.76 3.30 37.24
N ALA A 22 -1.21 2.14 36.76
CA ALA A 22 -2.09 2.02 35.60
C ALA A 22 -3.49 2.63 35.83
N VAL A 23 -3.92 3.54 34.95
CA VAL A 23 -5.27 4.12 34.93
C VAL A 23 -5.92 3.80 33.58
N LYS A 24 -7.19 3.33 33.60
CA LYS A 24 -7.96 2.96 32.40
C LYS A 24 -8.16 4.17 31.48
N GLN A 25 -7.93 3.99 30.17
CA GLN A 25 -8.07 5.05 29.15
C GLN A 25 -8.97 4.58 28.00
N PRO A 26 -9.68 5.50 27.32
CA PRO A 26 -10.59 5.16 26.24
C PRO A 26 -9.84 4.71 24.96
N GLU A 27 -10.45 3.79 24.21
CA GLU A 27 -9.96 3.33 22.92
C GLU A 27 -10.10 4.45 21.86
N PHE A 28 -9.08 4.58 21.02
CA PHE A 28 -8.92 5.70 20.07
C PHE A 28 -9.99 5.80 18.97
N TRP A 29 -10.84 4.78 18.81
CA TRP A 29 -11.73 4.61 17.64
C TRP A 29 -13.22 4.64 17.97
N SER A 30 -13.58 4.78 19.25
CA SER A 30 -14.97 4.84 19.71
C SER A 30 -15.14 6.01 20.69
N PRO A 31 -16.12 6.90 20.48
CA PRO A 31 -16.48 7.85 21.53
C PRO A 31 -16.90 7.05 22.77
N VAL A 32 -16.46 7.48 23.94
CA VAL A 32 -16.91 6.92 25.20
C VAL A 32 -18.40 7.18 25.30
N VAL A 33 -19.19 6.11 25.33
CA VAL A 33 -20.64 6.20 25.53
C VAL A 33 -20.97 5.54 26.85
N GLU A 34 -21.58 6.30 27.77
CA GLU A 34 -22.14 5.73 28.97
C GLU A 34 -23.43 4.99 28.61
N HIS A 35 -23.44 3.68 28.81
CA HIS A 35 -24.61 2.84 28.66
C HIS A 35 -25.16 2.48 30.04
N GLN A 36 -26.25 3.13 30.41
CA GLN A 36 -26.95 2.86 31.65
C GLN A 36 -27.80 1.59 31.50
N ILE A 37 -27.45 0.55 32.25
CA ILE A 37 -28.26 -0.66 32.40
C ILE A 37 -29.04 -0.52 33.71
N GLN A 38 -30.36 -0.72 33.64
CA GLN A 38 -31.22 -0.54 34.79
C GLN A 38 -30.84 -1.50 35.93
N ARG A 39 -30.50 -0.94 37.11
CA ARG A 39 -30.04 -1.66 38.31
C ARG A 39 -28.64 -2.28 38.20
N ASP A 40 -27.83 -1.85 37.25
CA ASP A 40 -26.41 -2.22 37.13
C ASP A 40 -25.52 -0.96 37.12
N ILE A 41 -24.22 -1.16 37.28
CA ILE A 41 -23.23 -0.08 37.20
C ILE A 41 -23.17 0.40 35.74
N PRO A 42 -23.16 1.72 35.46
CA PRO A 42 -23.04 2.23 34.10
C PRO A 42 -21.85 1.61 33.37
N GLN A 43 -22.10 1.03 32.21
CA GLN A 43 -21.05 0.48 31.36
C GLN A 43 -20.50 1.59 30.49
N TYR A 44 -19.19 1.83 30.54
CA TYR A 44 -18.53 2.75 29.62
C TYR A 44 -18.09 1.99 28.37
N LEU A 45 -18.92 2.03 27.33
CA LEU A 45 -18.57 1.48 26.02
C LEU A 45 -17.46 2.34 25.42
N GLY A 46 -16.37 1.70 25.00
CA GLY A 46 -15.18 2.37 24.44
C GLY A 46 -13.97 2.46 25.37
N TYR A 47 -13.99 1.86 26.57
CA TYR A 47 -12.78 1.59 27.33
C TYR A 47 -12.31 0.15 27.09
N THR A 48 -11.01 -0.06 26.91
CA THR A 48 -10.44 -1.41 26.85
C THR A 48 -10.42 -2.03 28.25
N ASP A 49 -10.92 -3.25 28.38
CA ASP A 49 -10.88 -4.07 29.60
C ASP A 49 -9.62 -4.95 29.65
N ASN A 50 -8.85 -4.99 28.56
CA ASN A 50 -7.62 -5.76 28.47
C ASN A 50 -6.46 -5.00 29.11
N ALA A 51 -6.01 -5.48 30.28
CA ALA A 51 -4.90 -4.89 31.03
C ALA A 51 -3.58 -4.82 30.24
N GLY A 52 -3.39 -5.67 29.22
CA GLY A 52 -2.21 -5.64 28.33
C GLY A 52 -2.28 -4.59 27.22
N LEU A 53 -3.47 -4.01 26.96
CA LEU A 53 -3.68 -2.90 26.02
C LEU A 53 -3.76 -1.54 26.72
N LEU A 54 -3.73 -1.52 28.05
CA LEU A 54 -3.52 -0.32 28.83
C LEU A 54 -2.09 0.17 28.55
N MET A 55 -1.95 1.06 27.57
CA MET A 55 -0.70 1.79 27.36
C MET A 55 -0.23 2.38 28.70
N SER A 56 1.09 2.41 28.92
CA SER A 56 1.70 3.27 29.95
C SER A 56 1.02 4.64 29.92
N THR A 57 0.59 5.11 31.08
CA THR A 57 -0.16 6.36 31.19
C THR A 57 0.63 7.49 30.52
N TYR A 58 -0.02 8.29 29.69
CA TYR A 58 0.59 9.47 29.06
C TYR A 58 -0.11 10.71 29.57
N ASP A 59 0.62 11.83 29.73
CA ASP A 59 -0.02 13.12 30.01
C ASP A 59 -0.82 13.57 28.79
N PRO A 60 -2.16 13.66 28.87
CA PRO A 60 -2.98 14.07 27.73
C PRO A 60 -2.62 15.45 27.17
N ASN A 61 -2.10 16.34 28.02
CA ASN A 61 -1.72 17.69 27.62
C ASN A 61 -0.37 17.74 26.87
N SER A 62 0.41 16.66 26.94
CA SER A 62 1.69 16.52 26.21
C SER A 62 1.53 16.07 24.76
N VAL A 63 0.30 15.73 24.33
CA VAL A 63 0.03 15.24 22.98
C VAL A 63 -0.13 16.40 22.00
N SER A 64 0.49 16.26 20.82
CA SER A 64 0.39 17.22 19.73
C SER A 64 -1.05 17.41 19.27
N SER A 65 -1.54 18.65 19.40
CA SER A 65 -2.85 19.05 18.89
C SER A 65 -2.97 18.88 17.37
N GLY A 66 -1.87 19.00 16.63
CA GLY A 66 -1.84 18.75 15.19
C GLY A 66 -2.09 17.29 14.83
N TYR A 67 -1.51 16.35 15.58
CA TYR A 67 -1.74 14.91 15.36
C TYR A 67 -3.17 14.52 15.72
N LEU A 68 -3.68 15.06 16.82
CA LEU A 68 -5.06 14.85 17.24
C LEU A 68 -6.04 15.43 16.22
N GLY A 69 -5.83 16.66 15.75
CA GLY A 69 -6.70 17.30 14.76
C GLY A 69 -6.77 16.52 13.44
N PHE A 70 -5.64 16.01 12.95
CA PHE A 70 -5.64 15.14 11.77
C PHE A 70 -6.49 13.89 12.00
N LEU A 71 -6.25 13.17 13.11
CA LEU A 71 -6.91 11.89 13.37
C LEU A 71 -8.37 12.02 13.84
N GLN A 72 -8.77 13.17 14.39
CA GLN A 72 -10.17 13.52 14.67
C GLN A 72 -11.00 13.62 13.39
N SER A 73 -10.36 13.87 12.24
CA SER A 73 -10.99 13.88 10.92
C SER A 73 -11.20 12.45 10.38
N ALA A 74 -11.66 11.52 11.23
CA ALA A 74 -11.76 10.10 10.94
C ALA A 74 -12.66 9.80 9.72
N GLU A 75 -13.74 10.56 9.56
CA GLU A 75 -14.63 10.42 8.40
C GLU A 75 -13.93 10.82 7.09
N MET A 76 -13.19 11.94 7.10
CA MET A 76 -12.40 12.38 5.94
C MET A 76 -11.33 11.34 5.58
N ILE A 77 -10.61 10.83 6.58
CA ILE A 77 -9.59 9.78 6.38
C ILE A 77 -10.23 8.53 5.78
N SER A 78 -11.36 8.09 6.32
CA SER A 78 -12.13 6.95 5.80
C SER A 78 -12.55 7.17 4.34
N ASN A 79 -13.02 8.37 3.99
CA ASN A 79 -13.39 8.72 2.62
C ASN A 79 -12.19 8.75 1.67
N LEU A 80 -11.00 9.18 2.13
CA LEU A 80 -9.77 9.11 1.34
C LEU A 80 -9.30 7.67 1.10
N ILE A 81 -9.38 6.81 2.11
CA ILE A 81 -9.09 5.37 1.99
C ILE A 81 -10.07 4.70 1.02
N PHE A 82 -11.35 5.05 1.10
CA PHE A 82 -12.35 4.56 0.15
C PHE A 82 -12.08 5.05 -1.27
N ALA A 83 -11.80 6.34 -1.44
CA ALA A 83 -11.53 6.93 -2.73
C ALA A 83 -10.29 6.30 -3.39
N SER A 84 -9.22 6.06 -2.63
CA SER A 84 -7.98 5.49 -3.18
C SER A 84 -8.16 4.09 -3.75
N ILE A 85 -9.08 3.29 -3.21
CA ILE A 85 -9.32 1.93 -3.70
C ILE A 85 -10.49 1.91 -4.68
N VAL A 86 -11.68 2.29 -4.20
CA VAL A 86 -12.94 2.10 -4.93
C VAL A 86 -13.12 3.16 -6.01
N ALA A 87 -12.91 4.44 -5.69
CA ALA A 87 -13.11 5.50 -6.68
C ALA A 87 -12.06 5.42 -7.80
N VAL A 88 -10.80 5.09 -7.48
CA VAL A 88 -9.76 4.83 -8.49
C VAL A 88 -10.13 3.62 -9.36
N ALA A 89 -10.60 2.51 -8.78
CA ALA A 89 -11.02 1.34 -9.56
C ALA A 89 -12.17 1.69 -10.53
N VAL A 90 -13.18 2.41 -10.04
CA VAL A 90 -14.31 2.89 -10.85
C VAL A 90 -13.85 3.85 -11.96
N LEU A 91 -12.98 4.80 -11.64
CA LEU A 91 -12.42 5.75 -12.60
C LEU A 91 -11.75 5.02 -13.77
N PHE A 92 -10.91 4.03 -13.48
CA PHE A 92 -10.21 3.28 -14.50
C PHE A 92 -11.14 2.35 -15.29
N ALA A 93 -12.12 1.72 -14.64
CA ALA A 93 -13.15 0.94 -15.31
C ALA A 93 -13.93 1.81 -16.33
N VAL A 94 -14.38 2.99 -15.91
CA VAL A 94 -15.03 3.98 -16.80
C VAL A 94 -14.08 4.40 -17.92
N PHE A 95 -12.81 4.65 -17.61
CA PHE A 95 -11.81 5.00 -18.63
C PHE A 95 -11.72 3.93 -19.73
N VAL A 96 -11.68 2.63 -19.41
CA VAL A 96 -11.65 1.59 -20.47
C VAL A 96 -12.97 1.42 -21.19
N LEU A 97 -14.10 1.62 -20.51
CA LEU A 97 -15.40 1.61 -21.20
C LEU A 97 -15.48 2.68 -22.29
N ILE A 98 -14.85 3.84 -22.07
CA ILE A 98 -14.83 4.96 -23.02
C ILE A 98 -13.68 4.83 -24.04
N ASN A 99 -12.46 4.55 -23.56
CA ASN A 99 -11.23 4.60 -24.36
C ASN A 99 -10.88 3.25 -25.02
N GLY A 100 -11.39 2.14 -24.49
CA GLY A 100 -10.97 0.80 -24.84
C GLY A 100 -9.63 0.37 -24.23
N ARG A 101 -9.32 -0.92 -24.37
CA ARG A 101 -8.04 -1.53 -23.96
C ARG A 101 -6.91 -1.12 -24.90
N ALA A 102 -5.68 -1.13 -24.41
CA ALA A 102 -4.47 -0.97 -25.23
C ALA A 102 -4.20 -2.26 -26.00
N LYS A 103 -4.69 -2.31 -27.23
CA LYS A 103 -4.56 -3.47 -28.13
C LYS A 103 -3.22 -3.52 -28.84
N LEU A 104 -2.80 -4.71 -29.21
CA LEU A 104 -1.65 -4.90 -30.08
C LEU A 104 -1.98 -4.48 -31.52
N THR A 105 -1.19 -3.57 -32.08
CA THR A 105 -1.41 -3.02 -33.44
C THR A 105 -1.24 -4.09 -34.50
N GLU A 106 -0.27 -5.00 -34.31
CA GLU A 106 0.01 -6.11 -35.22
C GLU A 106 -0.61 -7.44 -34.74
N GLY A 107 -1.44 -7.39 -33.69
CA GLY A 107 -1.93 -8.60 -33.01
C GLY A 107 -0.80 -9.40 -32.36
N PHE A 108 -1.16 -10.57 -31.81
CA PHE A 108 -0.20 -11.52 -31.24
C PHE A 108 0.59 -12.23 -32.35
N SER A 109 1.91 -12.31 -32.20
CA SER A 109 2.75 -13.08 -33.13
C SER A 109 2.77 -14.57 -32.81
N GLY A 110 2.43 -14.95 -31.57
CA GLY A 110 2.54 -16.32 -31.06
C GLY A 110 3.98 -16.73 -30.70
N LYS A 111 4.97 -15.89 -31.01
CA LYS A 111 6.37 -16.11 -30.62
C LYS A 111 6.60 -15.50 -29.23
N LEU A 112 7.05 -16.33 -28.30
CA LEU A 112 7.27 -15.93 -26.92
C LEU A 112 8.71 -15.53 -26.66
N VAL A 113 8.90 -14.44 -25.93
CA VAL A 113 10.18 -13.91 -25.46
C VAL A 113 10.22 -14.01 -23.94
N GLN A 114 11.32 -14.51 -23.38
CA GLN A 114 11.49 -14.57 -21.93
C GLN A 114 11.69 -13.15 -21.36
N ARG A 115 10.81 -12.72 -20.47
CA ARG A 115 10.88 -11.40 -19.82
C ARG A 115 11.30 -11.51 -18.35
N TRP A 116 10.73 -12.46 -17.62
CA TRP A 116 10.98 -12.69 -16.19
C TRP A 116 11.35 -14.14 -15.91
N SER A 117 12.26 -14.39 -14.98
CA SER A 117 12.50 -15.78 -14.55
C SER A 117 11.29 -16.32 -13.79
N VAL A 118 11.14 -17.64 -13.72
CA VAL A 118 10.09 -18.26 -12.89
C VAL A 118 10.20 -17.82 -11.43
N GLY A 119 11.43 -17.67 -10.92
CA GLY A 119 11.66 -17.17 -9.57
C GLY A 119 11.21 -15.72 -9.36
N ASP A 120 11.29 -14.86 -10.39
CA ASP A 120 10.75 -13.50 -10.35
C ASP A 120 9.22 -13.50 -10.33
N VAL A 121 8.60 -14.37 -11.13
CA VAL A 121 7.14 -14.53 -11.14
C VAL A 121 6.63 -15.02 -9.79
N VAL A 122 7.26 -16.04 -9.22
CA VAL A 122 6.90 -16.54 -7.88
C VAL A 122 7.09 -15.45 -6.83
N LEU A 123 8.22 -14.74 -6.86
CA LEU A 123 8.48 -13.64 -5.93
C LEU A 123 7.41 -12.55 -6.03
N HIS A 124 6.99 -12.17 -7.24
CA HIS A 124 5.90 -11.23 -7.45
C HIS A 124 4.61 -11.69 -6.77
N TRP A 125 4.19 -12.95 -6.97
CA TRP A 125 2.95 -13.45 -6.35
C TRP A 125 3.05 -13.59 -4.83
N CYS A 126 4.23 -13.90 -4.30
CA CYS A 126 4.51 -13.84 -2.87
C CYS A 126 4.40 -12.43 -2.28
N VAL A 127 4.50 -11.38 -3.10
CA VAL A 127 4.24 -9.99 -2.69
C VAL A 127 2.77 -9.63 -2.94
N ALA A 128 2.25 -9.93 -4.14
CA ALA A 128 0.94 -9.48 -4.60
C ALA A 128 -0.21 -10.05 -3.78
N ILE A 129 -0.18 -11.35 -3.45
CA ILE A 129 -1.26 -11.99 -2.68
C ILE A 129 -1.36 -11.40 -1.27
N PRO A 130 -0.28 -11.35 -0.46
CA PRO A 130 -0.31 -10.64 0.82
C PRO A 130 -0.66 -9.17 0.69
N CYS A 131 -0.18 -8.47 -0.35
CA CYS A 131 -0.50 -7.06 -0.58
C CYS A 131 -2.00 -6.83 -0.73
N ILE A 132 -2.70 -7.65 -1.51
CA ILE A 132 -4.16 -7.55 -1.69
C ILE A 132 -4.87 -7.79 -0.34
N ILE A 133 -4.45 -8.80 0.42
CA ILE A 133 -5.01 -9.08 1.75
C ILE A 133 -4.80 -7.90 2.70
N LEU A 134 -3.61 -7.29 2.71
CA LEU A 134 -3.27 -6.13 3.52
C LEU A 134 -4.09 -4.88 3.12
N ILE A 135 -4.28 -4.64 1.83
CA ILE A 135 -5.11 -3.53 1.33
C ILE A 135 -6.57 -3.71 1.76
N LEU A 136 -7.13 -4.91 1.59
CA LEU A 136 -8.54 -5.19 1.93
C LEU A 136 -8.78 -5.16 3.45
N SER A 137 -7.90 -5.79 4.23
CA SER A 137 -7.98 -5.73 5.70
C SER A 137 -7.75 -4.30 6.22
N GLY A 138 -6.79 -3.56 5.67
CA GLY A 138 -6.53 -2.17 6.03
C GLY A 138 -7.69 -1.25 5.68
N PHE A 139 -8.39 -1.49 4.57
CA PHE A 139 -9.63 -0.81 4.23
C PHE A 139 -10.73 -1.04 5.28
N VAL A 140 -10.93 -2.28 5.73
CA VAL A 140 -11.90 -2.58 6.79
C VAL A 140 -11.53 -1.88 8.09
N ILE A 141 -10.25 -1.92 8.49
CA ILE A 141 -9.77 -1.31 9.73
C ILE A 141 -9.91 0.22 9.68
N GLY A 142 -9.49 0.86 8.58
CA GLY A 142 -9.42 2.32 8.47
C GLY A 142 -10.69 3.00 7.99
N ALA A 143 -11.52 2.33 7.19
CA ALA A 143 -12.71 2.92 6.55
C ALA A 143 -14.00 2.12 6.79
N GLY A 144 -13.91 0.89 7.32
CA GLY A 144 -15.05 0.00 7.48
C GLY A 144 -16.16 0.56 8.37
N LYS A 145 -15.83 1.39 9.37
CA LYS A 145 -16.84 1.99 10.25
C LYS A 145 -17.80 2.91 9.50
N VAL A 146 -17.31 3.68 8.52
CA VAL A 146 -18.15 4.61 7.74
C VAL A 146 -18.83 3.87 6.59
N TRP A 147 -18.09 3.04 5.87
CA TRP A 147 -18.56 2.48 4.59
C TRP A 147 -19.19 1.09 4.69
N LEU A 148 -18.86 0.31 5.71
CA LEU A 148 -19.33 -1.09 5.85
C LEU A 148 -20.30 -1.27 7.01
N ALA A 149 -20.02 -0.66 8.18
CA ALA A 149 -20.85 -0.85 9.37
C ALA A 149 -22.33 -0.51 9.17
N PRO A 150 -22.73 0.54 8.42
CA PRO A 150 -24.15 0.82 8.17
C PRO A 150 -24.88 -0.26 7.36
N MET A 151 -24.16 -1.14 6.68
CA MET A 151 -24.70 -2.18 5.81
C MET A 151 -24.86 -3.54 6.53
N MET A 152 -24.52 -3.63 7.81
CA MET A 152 -24.48 -4.90 8.55
C MET A 152 -24.85 -4.74 10.02
N THR A 153 -25.10 -5.85 10.70
CA THR A 153 -25.34 -5.84 12.15
C THR A 153 -24.04 -5.59 12.92
N PRO A 154 -24.10 -5.04 14.15
CA PRO A 154 -22.91 -4.82 14.96
C PRO A 154 -22.04 -6.08 15.17
N ALA A 155 -22.69 -7.25 15.34
CA ALA A 155 -21.99 -8.53 15.51
C ALA A 155 -21.20 -8.95 14.26
N HIS A 156 -21.78 -8.76 13.06
CA HIS A 156 -21.09 -9.04 11.80
C HIS A 156 -19.93 -8.07 11.58
N PHE A 157 -20.12 -6.78 11.85
CA PHE A 157 -19.06 -5.78 11.71
C PHE A 157 -17.89 -6.07 12.64
N HIS A 158 -18.17 -6.37 13.91
CA HIS A 158 -17.14 -6.75 14.87
C HIS A 158 -16.35 -7.98 14.41
N SER A 159 -17.02 -9.02 13.92
CA SER A 159 -16.37 -10.23 13.39
C SER A 159 -15.48 -9.92 12.18
N LEU A 160 -15.95 -9.05 11.28
CA LEU A 160 -15.21 -8.63 10.09
C LEU A 160 -13.95 -7.82 10.46
N VAL A 161 -14.05 -6.89 11.42
CA VAL A 161 -12.90 -6.12 11.92
C VAL A 161 -11.90 -7.06 12.59
N TYR A 162 -12.37 -7.96 13.46
CA TYR A 162 -11.50 -8.92 14.15
C TYR A 162 -10.71 -9.78 13.15
N ALA A 163 -11.39 -10.37 12.17
CA ALA A 163 -10.74 -11.13 11.11
C ALA A 163 -9.75 -10.26 10.34
N SER A 164 -10.13 -9.03 10.00
CA SER A 164 -9.26 -8.12 9.24
C SER A 164 -7.97 -7.79 9.99
N VAL A 165 -8.04 -7.49 11.29
CA VAL A 165 -6.84 -7.26 12.12
C VAL A 165 -5.95 -8.50 12.15
N LEU A 166 -6.53 -9.68 12.34
CA LEU A 166 -5.78 -10.94 12.35
C LEU A 166 -5.05 -11.18 11.02
N PHE A 167 -5.77 -11.08 9.91
CA PHE A 167 -5.20 -11.26 8.57
C PHE A 167 -4.16 -10.19 8.25
N HIS A 168 -4.40 -8.93 8.62
CA HIS A 168 -3.46 -7.83 8.41
C HIS A 168 -2.12 -8.12 9.10
N ASN A 169 -2.16 -8.51 10.37
CA ASN A 169 -0.96 -8.76 11.16
C ASN A 169 -0.20 -10.00 10.68
N ILE A 170 -0.91 -11.09 10.35
CA ILE A 170 -0.28 -12.33 9.88
C ILE A 170 0.37 -12.15 8.51
N PHE A 171 -0.33 -11.52 7.56
CA PHE A 171 0.17 -11.36 6.19
C PHE A 171 1.18 -10.22 6.03
N ALA A 172 1.29 -9.32 7.01
CA ALA A 172 2.32 -8.28 7.03
C ALA A 172 3.73 -8.89 6.98
N ILE A 173 4.00 -9.93 7.78
CA ILE A 173 5.35 -10.54 7.87
C ILE A 173 5.83 -11.14 6.54
N PRO A 174 5.10 -12.07 5.88
CA PRO A 174 5.53 -12.60 4.59
C PRO A 174 5.56 -11.51 3.51
N PHE A 175 4.66 -10.52 3.54
CA PHE A 175 4.70 -9.38 2.64
C PHE A 175 6.02 -8.60 2.78
N ILE A 176 6.42 -8.24 4.01
CA ILE A 176 7.64 -7.49 4.28
C ILE A 176 8.87 -8.20 3.70
N ILE A 177 9.00 -9.50 3.99
CA ILE A 177 10.15 -10.30 3.55
C ILE A 177 10.20 -10.36 2.02
N ALA A 178 9.10 -10.74 1.37
CA ALA A 178 9.06 -10.85 -0.08
C ALA A 178 9.22 -9.49 -0.78
N ALA A 179 8.61 -8.42 -0.23
CA ALA A 179 8.65 -7.09 -0.81
C ALA A 179 10.05 -6.50 -0.77
N VAL A 180 10.78 -6.63 0.34
CA VAL A 180 12.18 -6.15 0.44
C VAL A 180 13.09 -6.89 -0.56
N ILE A 181 12.93 -8.21 -0.69
CA ILE A 181 13.69 -9.00 -1.68
C ILE A 181 13.37 -8.50 -3.10
N LEU A 182 12.09 -8.27 -3.41
CA LEU A 182 11.63 -7.78 -4.72
C LEU A 182 12.20 -6.38 -5.00
N MET A 183 12.10 -5.45 -4.05
CA MET A 183 12.62 -4.08 -4.18
C MET A 183 14.11 -4.09 -4.53
N VAL A 184 14.92 -4.88 -3.79
CA VAL A 184 16.36 -4.96 -4.07
C VAL A 184 16.63 -5.59 -5.43
N LYS A 185 16.03 -6.76 -5.71
CA LYS A 185 16.30 -7.54 -6.92
C LYS A 185 15.89 -6.79 -8.19
N TRP A 186 14.75 -6.11 -8.17
CA TRP A 186 14.18 -5.47 -9.37
C TRP A 186 14.62 -4.02 -9.58
N SER A 187 15.18 -3.36 -8.55
CA SER A 187 15.61 -1.95 -8.59
C SER A 187 16.39 -1.55 -9.84
N LYS A 188 17.34 -2.39 -10.28
CA LYS A 188 18.20 -2.11 -11.44
C LYS A 188 17.41 -1.94 -12.74
N ASN A 189 16.31 -2.68 -12.89
CA ASN A 189 15.45 -2.62 -14.06
C ASN A 189 14.46 -1.44 -14.01
N GLN A 190 14.42 -0.71 -12.90
CA GLN A 190 13.44 0.34 -12.60
C GLN A 190 14.09 1.73 -12.50
N LEU A 191 15.36 1.86 -12.86
CA LEU A 191 16.04 3.14 -12.87
C LEU A 191 15.48 4.05 -13.97
N PRO A 192 15.39 5.37 -13.73
CA PRO A 192 14.99 6.33 -14.75
C PRO A 192 15.90 6.27 -15.98
N GLU A 193 15.29 6.36 -17.15
CA GLU A 193 15.95 6.40 -18.46
C GLU A 193 15.57 7.69 -19.19
N SER A 194 16.38 8.11 -20.16
CA SER A 194 16.17 9.37 -20.91
C SER A 194 14.85 9.40 -21.72
N CYS A 195 14.25 8.25 -22.01
CA CYS A 195 12.96 8.15 -22.69
C CYS A 195 11.75 8.41 -21.77
N ASP A 196 11.91 8.31 -20.45
CA ASP A 196 10.78 8.32 -19.50
C ASP A 196 10.03 9.66 -19.49
N GLY A 197 10.75 10.77 -19.68
CA GLY A 197 10.12 12.10 -19.79
C GLY A 197 9.16 12.19 -20.98
N LYS A 198 9.57 11.65 -22.14
CA LYS A 198 8.70 11.59 -23.33
C LYS A 198 7.53 10.63 -23.13
N TRP A 199 7.75 9.56 -22.37
CA TRP A 199 6.70 8.62 -22.01
C TRP A 199 5.57 9.29 -21.22
N PHE A 200 5.92 10.10 -20.21
CA PHE A 200 4.92 10.85 -19.44
C PHE A 200 4.20 11.92 -20.26
N LEU A 201 4.91 12.63 -21.14
CA LEU A 201 4.29 13.60 -22.05
C LEU A 201 3.27 12.95 -22.99
N ALA A 202 3.52 11.70 -23.38
CA ALA A 202 2.59 10.90 -24.18
C ALA A 202 1.52 10.17 -23.34
N LEU A 203 1.51 10.32 -22.01
CA LEU A 203 0.63 9.61 -21.08
C LEU A 203 0.63 8.09 -21.34
N GLY A 204 1.81 7.54 -21.62
CA GLY A 204 2.02 6.13 -21.95
C GLY A 204 1.43 5.67 -23.28
N GLY A 205 0.89 6.60 -24.09
CA GLY A 205 0.20 6.28 -25.33
C GLY A 205 -1.16 5.61 -25.11
N TYR A 206 -1.74 5.71 -23.92
CA TYR A 206 -2.96 4.99 -23.56
C TYR A 206 -4.25 5.70 -23.99
N ILE A 207 -4.18 6.96 -24.40
CA ILE A 207 -5.34 7.74 -24.85
C ILE A 207 -5.56 7.50 -26.35
N ASN A 208 -6.67 6.85 -26.68
CA ASN A 208 -7.08 6.50 -28.06
C ASN A 208 -7.99 7.55 -28.71
N ILE A 209 -8.26 8.66 -28.04
CA ILE A 209 -9.14 9.73 -28.54
C ILE A 209 -8.39 10.51 -29.63
N GLY A 210 -8.73 10.30 -30.91
CA GLY A 210 -8.27 11.11 -32.04
C GLY A 210 -7.17 10.54 -32.92
N GLY A 211 -6.79 9.26 -32.80
CA GLY A 211 -5.82 8.64 -33.72
C GLY A 211 -5.25 7.30 -33.26
N LYS A 212 -4.29 6.76 -34.02
CA LYS A 212 -3.54 5.54 -33.64
C LYS A 212 -2.63 5.86 -32.45
N ALA A 213 -2.92 5.27 -31.30
CA ALA A 213 -2.05 5.32 -30.13
C ALA A 213 -0.63 4.84 -30.49
N LYS A 214 0.33 5.76 -30.45
CA LYS A 214 1.75 5.42 -30.59
C LYS A 214 2.30 5.26 -29.19
N HIS A 215 2.64 4.02 -28.84
CA HIS A 215 3.34 3.77 -27.59
C HIS A 215 4.71 4.47 -27.62
N PRO A 216 5.02 5.29 -26.60
CA PRO A 216 6.34 5.90 -26.47
C PRO A 216 7.41 4.85 -26.22
N ASP A 217 8.65 5.18 -26.60
CA ASP A 217 9.79 4.28 -26.40
C ASP A 217 9.97 3.91 -24.93
N ALA A 218 10.28 2.65 -24.66
CA ALA A 218 10.47 2.14 -23.31
C ALA A 218 11.54 1.06 -23.25
N GLY A 219 12.32 1.08 -22.18
CA GLY A 219 13.27 0.03 -21.81
C GLY A 219 12.58 -1.21 -21.24
N PHE A 220 13.25 -1.88 -20.30
CA PHE A 220 12.70 -3.11 -19.71
C PHE A 220 11.38 -2.81 -18.99
N ALA A 221 11.38 -1.78 -18.15
CA ALA A 221 10.18 -1.19 -17.57
C ALA A 221 9.88 0.14 -18.29
N ASN A 222 8.60 0.45 -18.46
CA ASN A 222 8.14 1.74 -18.92
C ASN A 222 8.08 2.76 -17.76
N ALA A 223 7.92 4.05 -18.06
CA ALA A 223 7.96 5.09 -17.03
C ALA A 223 6.85 4.95 -15.98
N GLY A 224 5.67 4.44 -16.35
CA GLY A 224 4.59 4.14 -15.41
C GLY A 224 4.92 2.98 -14.47
N GLU A 225 5.50 1.90 -14.98
CA GLU A 225 6.00 0.78 -14.15
C GLU A 225 7.09 1.25 -13.19
N LYS A 226 8.03 2.08 -13.66
CA LYS A 226 9.09 2.68 -12.82
C LYS A 226 8.50 3.57 -11.72
N ALA A 227 7.53 4.41 -12.06
CA ALA A 227 6.84 5.27 -11.08
C ALA A 227 6.13 4.43 -10.02
N PHE A 228 5.42 3.37 -10.42
CA PHE A 228 4.81 2.45 -9.48
C PHE A 228 5.85 1.80 -8.57
N PHE A 229 6.95 1.29 -9.14
CA PHE A 229 8.02 0.65 -8.36
C PHE A 229 8.61 1.57 -7.30
N TRP A 230 8.91 2.82 -7.63
CA TRP A 230 9.51 3.75 -6.67
C TRP A 230 8.50 4.26 -5.63
N THR A 231 7.24 4.48 -6.02
CA THR A 231 6.16 4.75 -5.06
C THR A 231 6.00 3.56 -4.11
N PHE A 232 5.91 2.34 -4.63
CA PHE A 232 5.85 1.10 -3.86
C PHE A 232 7.05 0.95 -2.92
N THR A 233 8.26 1.27 -3.37
CA THR A 233 9.47 1.18 -2.56
C THR A 233 9.44 2.20 -1.41
N ILE A 234 9.21 3.48 -1.70
CA ILE A 234 9.29 4.55 -0.70
C ILE A 234 8.17 4.43 0.33
N PHE A 235 6.92 4.37 -0.13
CA PHE A 235 5.76 4.29 0.76
C PHE A 235 5.60 2.89 1.36
N GLY A 236 6.09 1.84 0.68
CA GLY A 236 6.10 0.49 1.21
C GLY A 236 7.06 0.38 2.39
N LEU A 237 8.29 0.90 2.27
CA LEU A 237 9.23 0.95 3.39
C LEU A 237 8.69 1.80 4.55
N ALA A 238 7.99 2.90 4.28
CA ALA A 238 7.31 3.68 5.30
C ALA A 238 6.20 2.88 6.01
N LEU A 239 5.37 2.13 5.27
CA LEU A 239 4.38 1.20 5.83
C LEU A 239 5.01 0.12 6.68
N VAL A 240 6.11 -0.49 6.22
CA VAL A 240 6.84 -1.52 6.96
C VAL A 240 7.35 -0.96 8.27
N ALA A 241 8.05 0.18 8.23
CA ALA A 241 8.63 0.79 9.43
C ALA A 241 7.54 1.16 10.46
N THR A 242 6.49 1.85 10.01
CA THR A 242 5.39 2.28 10.88
C THR A 242 4.52 1.12 11.35
N GLY A 243 4.25 0.14 10.50
CA GLY A 243 3.49 -1.06 10.84
C GLY A 243 4.19 -1.93 11.86
N LEU A 244 5.51 -2.13 11.73
CA LEU A 244 6.31 -2.84 12.74
C LEU A 244 6.36 -2.10 14.07
N LEU A 245 6.48 -0.76 14.05
CA LEU A 245 6.42 0.08 15.25
C LEU A 245 5.07 -0.06 15.98
N LEU A 246 3.96 -0.12 15.23
CA LEU A 246 2.61 -0.25 15.78
C LEU A 246 2.33 -1.69 16.25
N LEU A 247 2.85 -2.70 15.56
CA LEU A 247 2.61 -4.12 15.86
C LEU A 247 3.47 -4.62 17.03
N PHE A 248 4.71 -4.13 17.14
CA PHE A 248 5.66 -4.55 18.16
C PHE A 248 6.24 -3.37 18.96
N PRO A 249 5.40 -2.55 19.61
CA PRO A 249 5.88 -1.35 20.30
C PRO A 249 6.95 -1.66 21.34
N GLY A 250 6.86 -2.79 22.06
CA GLY A 250 7.85 -3.19 23.06
C GLY A 250 9.25 -3.52 22.51
N ILE A 251 9.38 -3.88 21.23
CA ILE A 251 10.69 -4.21 20.61
C ILE A 251 11.49 -2.93 20.32
N PHE A 252 10.81 -1.81 20.06
CA PHE A 252 11.42 -0.54 19.67
C PHE A 252 11.57 0.46 20.84
N GLY A 253 11.38 -0.02 22.08
CA GLY A 253 11.29 0.82 23.28
C GLY A 253 9.89 1.41 23.48
N THR A 254 9.56 1.90 24.68
CA THR A 254 8.26 2.52 24.94
C THR A 254 8.05 3.72 24.02
N LEU A 255 7.25 3.53 22.97
CA LEU A 255 6.94 4.57 22.01
C LEU A 255 6.11 5.65 22.71
N SER A 256 6.58 6.90 22.66
CA SER A 256 5.80 8.02 23.19
C SER A 256 4.44 8.10 22.47
N LYS A 257 3.42 8.66 23.13
CA LYS A 257 2.10 8.82 22.50
C LYS A 257 2.19 9.57 21.17
N ASN A 258 2.98 10.65 21.11
CA ASN A 258 3.23 11.40 19.88
C ASN A 258 3.93 10.55 18.81
N GLY A 259 4.87 9.68 19.19
CA GLY A 259 5.50 8.74 18.26
C GLY A 259 4.51 7.74 17.66
N ALA A 260 3.61 7.19 18.47
CA ALA A 260 2.57 6.26 18.01
C ALA A 260 1.58 6.94 17.05
N LEU A 261 1.16 8.18 17.36
CA LEU A 261 0.26 8.94 16.49
C LEU A 261 0.93 9.31 15.17
N LEU A 262 2.20 9.74 15.20
CA LEU A 262 2.94 10.03 13.98
C LEU A 262 3.11 8.78 13.11
N ALA A 263 3.46 7.64 13.72
CA ALA A 263 3.58 6.37 13.01
C ALA A 263 2.25 6.00 12.33
N LEU A 264 1.12 6.13 13.04
CA LEU A 264 -0.21 5.90 12.50
C LEU A 264 -0.55 6.84 11.33
N ILE A 265 -0.25 8.13 11.44
CA ILE A 265 -0.48 9.11 10.36
C ILE A 265 0.32 8.74 9.12
N ILE A 266 1.61 8.44 9.27
CA ILE A 266 2.47 8.04 8.15
C ILE A 266 1.96 6.72 7.54
N HIS A 267 1.51 5.78 8.37
CA HIS A 267 0.95 4.52 7.92
C HIS A 267 -0.30 4.73 7.06
N ILE A 268 -1.25 5.54 7.53
CA ILE A 268 -2.49 5.86 6.81
C ILE A 268 -2.18 6.57 5.48
N CYS A 269 -1.34 7.61 5.50
CA CYS A 269 -0.99 8.35 4.29
C CYS A 269 -0.31 7.44 3.26
N SER A 270 0.61 6.58 3.70
CA SER A 270 1.31 5.63 2.82
C SER A 270 0.34 4.57 2.27
N ALA A 271 -0.60 4.09 3.09
CA ALA A 271 -1.63 3.14 2.67
C ALA A 271 -2.58 3.74 1.64
N VAL A 272 -2.99 5.01 1.79
CA VAL A 272 -3.83 5.71 0.81
C VAL A 272 -3.11 5.83 -0.55
N ILE A 273 -1.85 6.29 -0.53
CA ILE A 273 -1.06 6.45 -1.76
C ILE A 273 -0.83 5.10 -2.44
N LEU A 274 -0.41 4.09 -1.69
CA LEU A 274 -0.17 2.76 -2.25
C LEU A 274 -1.44 2.03 -2.64
N GLY A 275 -2.55 2.23 -1.94
CA GLY A 275 -3.85 1.69 -2.33
C GLY A 275 -4.22 2.16 -3.74
N ALA A 276 -4.15 3.47 -3.99
CA ALA A 276 -4.41 4.05 -5.30
C ALA A 276 -3.47 3.51 -6.38
N PHE A 277 -2.17 3.58 -6.14
CA PHE A 277 -1.18 3.11 -7.12
C PHE A 277 -1.25 1.60 -7.38
N SER A 278 -1.59 0.79 -6.38
CA SER A 278 -1.78 -0.66 -6.54
C SER A 278 -3.00 -0.99 -7.37
N VAL A 279 -4.12 -0.26 -7.19
CA VAL A 279 -5.28 -0.41 -8.07
C VAL A 279 -4.90 -0.08 -9.51
N VAL A 280 -4.20 1.04 -9.74
CA VAL A 280 -3.69 1.39 -11.07
C VAL A 280 -2.79 0.29 -11.62
N HIS A 281 -1.84 -0.22 -10.85
CA HIS A 281 -0.93 -1.29 -11.29
C HIS A 281 -1.67 -2.57 -11.70
N ILE A 282 -2.56 -3.06 -10.85
CA ILE A 282 -3.40 -4.24 -11.14
C ILE A 282 -4.21 -3.99 -12.40
N TYR A 283 -4.82 -2.82 -12.51
CA TYR A 283 -5.63 -2.46 -13.65
C TYR A 283 -4.84 -2.44 -14.96
N MET A 284 -3.67 -1.81 -14.96
CA MET A 284 -2.84 -1.66 -16.15
C MET A 284 -2.33 -3.01 -16.65
N GLY A 285 -1.93 -3.90 -15.74
CA GLY A 285 -1.44 -5.24 -16.08
C GLY A 285 -2.56 -6.23 -16.43
N ALA A 286 -3.68 -6.21 -15.70
CA ALA A 286 -4.75 -7.20 -15.82
C ALA A 286 -5.78 -6.88 -16.89
N VAL A 287 -6.11 -5.59 -17.05
CA VAL A 287 -7.22 -5.16 -17.90
C VAL A 287 -6.73 -4.32 -19.06
N MET A 288 -5.95 -3.26 -18.81
CA MET A 288 -5.64 -2.28 -19.84
C MET A 288 -4.72 -2.83 -20.95
N SER A 289 -3.59 -3.43 -20.58
CA SER A 289 -2.60 -3.94 -21.55
C SER A 289 -2.99 -5.35 -22.01
N GLU A 290 -3.32 -5.49 -23.30
CA GLU A 290 -3.52 -6.80 -23.91
C GLU A 290 -2.22 -7.62 -23.89
N GLY A 291 -2.24 -8.86 -23.41
CA GLY A 291 -1.01 -9.66 -23.25
C GLY A 291 -0.17 -9.31 -22.01
N GLY A 292 -0.64 -8.38 -21.16
CA GLY A 292 0.08 -7.92 -19.97
C GLY A 292 0.18 -8.98 -18.87
N MET A 293 -0.89 -9.74 -18.63
CA MET A 293 -0.95 -10.74 -17.55
C MET A 293 -0.03 -11.93 -17.76
N GLU A 294 0.17 -12.32 -19.02
CA GLU A 294 0.98 -13.48 -19.41
C GLU A 294 2.43 -13.33 -18.91
N ASN A 295 2.92 -12.09 -18.79
CA ASN A 295 4.20 -11.75 -18.18
C ASN A 295 4.30 -12.22 -16.74
N MET A 296 3.22 -12.09 -15.97
CA MET A 296 3.17 -12.44 -14.55
C MET A 296 2.64 -13.86 -14.31
N LEU A 297 2.10 -14.54 -15.32
CA LEU A 297 1.69 -15.95 -15.18
C LEU A 297 2.79 -16.91 -15.62
N SER A 298 3.49 -16.60 -16.72
CA SER A 298 4.47 -17.49 -17.34
C SER A 298 5.91 -16.98 -17.32
N GLY A 299 6.10 -15.68 -17.06
CA GLY A 299 7.38 -15.00 -17.21
C GLY A 299 7.76 -14.70 -18.68
N LYS A 300 6.89 -15.03 -19.63
CA LYS A 300 7.08 -14.82 -21.07
C LYS A 300 6.09 -13.80 -21.60
N CYS A 301 6.49 -13.08 -22.65
CA CYS A 301 5.68 -12.11 -23.36
C CYS A 301 5.62 -12.42 -24.84
N ASP A 302 4.58 -11.98 -25.54
CA ASP A 302 4.53 -12.04 -27.00
C ASP A 302 5.56 -11.10 -27.63
N GLU A 303 6.13 -11.48 -28.77
CA GLU A 303 7.13 -10.70 -29.50
C GLU A 303 6.59 -9.33 -29.94
N ASN A 304 5.35 -9.26 -30.45
CA ASN A 304 4.76 -8.01 -30.88
C ASN A 304 4.40 -7.13 -29.69
N TRP A 305 4.01 -7.74 -28.56
CA TRP A 305 3.86 -7.01 -27.30
C TRP A 305 5.17 -6.37 -26.85
N ALA A 306 6.29 -7.11 -26.92
CA ALA A 306 7.61 -6.59 -26.58
C ALA A 306 8.02 -5.43 -27.50
N LYS A 307 7.81 -5.56 -28.81
CA LYS A 307 8.10 -4.50 -29.79
C LYS A 307 7.26 -3.25 -29.56
N GLN A 308 5.97 -3.39 -29.25
CA GLN A 308 5.06 -2.27 -29.09
C GLN A 308 5.27 -1.54 -27.76
N ASN A 309 5.39 -2.27 -26.64
CA ASN A 309 5.39 -1.69 -25.30
C ASN A 309 6.79 -1.47 -24.72
N HIS A 310 7.81 -2.16 -25.23
CA HIS A 310 9.17 -2.21 -24.67
C HIS A 310 10.25 -2.31 -25.77
N ASN A 311 10.10 -1.50 -26.82
CA ASN A 311 10.93 -1.57 -28.02
C ASN A 311 12.45 -1.50 -27.77
N LEU A 312 12.90 -0.63 -26.85
CA LEU A 312 14.32 -0.47 -26.53
C LEU A 312 14.87 -1.71 -25.81
N TRP A 313 14.06 -2.36 -24.97
CA TRP A 313 14.43 -3.63 -24.36
C TRP A 313 14.45 -4.76 -25.38
N TYR A 314 13.42 -4.86 -26.23
CA TYR A 314 13.36 -5.88 -27.27
C TYR A 314 14.56 -5.81 -28.22
N ALA A 315 14.95 -4.61 -28.64
CA ALA A 315 16.14 -4.40 -29.47
C ALA A 315 17.43 -4.92 -28.81
N LYS A 316 17.60 -4.72 -27.50
CA LYS A 316 18.75 -5.25 -26.73
C LYS A 316 18.75 -6.77 -26.69
N VAL A 317 17.60 -7.40 -26.45
CA VAL A 317 17.47 -8.87 -26.42
C VAL A 317 17.77 -9.47 -27.79
N GLN A 318 17.26 -8.88 -28.88
CA GLN A 318 17.56 -9.33 -30.23
C GLN A 318 19.04 -9.14 -30.62
N GLY A 319 19.66 -8.05 -30.17
CA GLY A 319 21.09 -7.81 -30.39
C GLY A 319 22.02 -8.76 -29.63
N GLN A 320 21.55 -9.37 -28.54
CA GLN A 320 22.29 -10.40 -27.77
C GLN A 320 22.15 -11.81 -28.34
N ASN A 321 21.12 -12.05 -29.17
CA ASN A 321 20.84 -13.35 -29.80
C ASN A 321 21.41 -13.48 -31.23
N LYS A 322 22.12 -12.45 -31.72
CA LYS A 322 22.87 -12.47 -32.99
C LYS A 322 24.35 -12.69 -32.70
#